data_AF-A0A0S8JJC6-F1
#
_entry.id   AF-A0A0S8JJC6-F1
#
_cell.length_a   1.000
_cell.length_b   1.000
_cell.length_c   1.000
_cell.angle_alpha   90.00
_cell.angle_beta   90.00
_cell.angle_gamma   90.00
#
_symmetry.space_group_name_H-M   'P 1'
#
loop_
_entity.id
_entity.type
_entity.pdbx_description
1 polymer ?
#
loop_
_entity_poly.entity_id
_entity_poly.type
_entity_poly.pdbx_seq_one_letter_code
_entity_poly.pdbx_strand_id
1 'polypeptide(L)'
;GRMANGQLAAGAKFLLELFFSRRQFTKVTERERKQWWLIDTHLRRDREAPETERLLRRLDKLESKFRKDAARKCIQVAHHYADRGWWHEAYFYVRAAEQVGYRRERRFRRKVAQAVANEKRWTERSLAVADTERFLATTDQVRAYGALLEALTLGDFERVRQTMTTATRALAGTPMADETEDTWSILFEWAGDRRRAMEVQRDLALRYPETQTGRAALARLDDPQYNRRARFDQALAEFRRRQRRYVFFGERTPTQQLEMISRLATPSVPQLGAASAFFVTDILARSIIVSLGNPVSPEDLLATGEQLLAERRGLLTPEEEADVRVTLGVLYQKLRRYDEAVAAYREARILSPALDSRLAERAADERFRRILQVQDANRQVLLLEGLVSTYAETGAAARARDHLERLRTESKVDFEIPYDWLAADPVHWIRLGVRVPYEVVDGLRSNGEMNERGLVFWLDPPSSATYVCVDERTAGYVNLTPRRRAILRAAAEMWADEQIALEAGEAALAGRKLPFEIRGSLGAEGLIVFPTLQHIPLSGEDKRLFR
;
A
#
# COMPACT_ATOMS: atom_id res chain seq x y z
N GLY A 1 -5.65 31.12 -20.90
CA GLY A 1 -6.89 31.94 -20.89
C GLY A 1 -8.15 31.13 -21.11
N ARG A 2 -8.44 30.66 -22.34
CA ARG A 2 -9.73 30.00 -22.66
C ARG A 2 -9.83 28.50 -22.29
N MET A 3 -8.71 27.79 -22.11
CA MET A 3 -8.73 26.37 -21.71
C MET A 3 -8.98 26.14 -20.20
N ALA A 4 -8.54 27.06 -19.33
CA ALA A 4 -8.71 26.92 -17.88
C ALA A 4 -10.18 27.07 -17.41
N ASN A 5 -11.00 27.85 -18.15
CA ASN A 5 -12.43 28.00 -17.84
C ASN A 5 -13.27 26.76 -18.21
N GLY A 6 -12.78 25.89 -19.10
CA GLY A 6 -13.48 24.66 -19.49
C GLY A 6 -13.40 23.55 -18.45
N GLN A 7 -12.24 23.40 -17.79
CA GLN A 7 -12.00 22.33 -16.82
C GLN A 7 -12.68 22.60 -15.46
N LEU A 8 -12.70 23.85 -14.99
CA LEU A 8 -13.45 24.24 -13.79
C LEU A 8 -14.97 24.10 -13.99
N ALA A 9 -15.47 24.39 -15.20
CA ALA A 9 -16.88 24.18 -15.54
C ALA A 9 -17.27 22.69 -15.61
N ALA A 10 -16.35 21.82 -16.02
CA ALA A 10 -16.58 20.36 -16.07
C ALA A 10 -16.61 19.73 -14.67
N GLY A 11 -15.69 20.12 -13.77
CA GLY A 11 -15.66 19.64 -12.38
C GLY A 11 -16.90 20.05 -11.58
N ALA A 12 -17.30 21.32 -11.67
CA ALA A 12 -18.52 21.82 -11.03
C ALA A 12 -19.79 21.16 -11.60
N LYS A 13 -19.81 20.85 -12.90
CA LYS A 13 -20.93 20.16 -13.56
C LYS A 13 -21.09 18.71 -13.08
N PHE A 14 -19.99 17.98 -12.86
CA PHE A 14 -20.02 16.59 -12.38
C PHE A 14 -20.55 16.48 -10.94
N LEU A 15 -20.10 17.33 -10.02
CA LEU A 15 -20.59 17.37 -8.64
C LEU A 15 -22.06 17.80 -8.55
N LEU A 16 -22.50 18.70 -9.43
CA LEU A 16 -23.90 19.11 -9.57
C LEU A 16 -24.80 18.02 -10.17
N GLU A 17 -24.28 17.17 -11.05
CA GLU A 17 -25.06 16.07 -11.65
C GLU A 17 -25.25 14.89 -10.69
N LEU A 18 -24.27 14.61 -9.81
CA LEU A 18 -24.37 13.56 -8.79
C LEU A 18 -25.38 13.88 -7.68
N PHE A 19 -25.50 15.16 -7.28
CA PHE A 19 -26.35 15.56 -6.15
C PHE A 19 -27.83 15.81 -6.51
N PHE A 20 -28.15 16.10 -7.78
CA PHE A 20 -29.50 16.58 -8.19
C PHE A 20 -30.32 15.62 -9.05
N SER A 21 -29.96 14.33 -9.14
CA SER A 21 -30.73 13.36 -9.92
C SER A 21 -32.19 13.19 -9.43
N ARG A 22 -32.48 13.47 -8.15
CA ARG A 22 -33.75 13.14 -7.48
C ARG A 22 -34.85 14.23 -7.39
N ARG A 23 -34.63 15.51 -7.73
CA ARG A 23 -35.71 16.53 -7.67
C ARG A 23 -36.15 17.01 -9.06
N GLN A 24 -37.47 16.94 -9.31
CA GLN A 24 -38.12 17.35 -10.54
C GLN A 24 -38.22 18.88 -10.62
N PHE A 25 -37.40 19.47 -11.47
CA PHE A 25 -37.61 20.81 -12.00
C PHE A 25 -37.66 20.72 -13.53
N THR A 26 -37.99 21.82 -14.21
CA THR A 26 -37.93 21.94 -15.69
C THR A 26 -36.49 21.76 -16.18
N LYS A 27 -36.04 20.50 -16.20
CA LYS A 27 -34.70 20.09 -16.59
C LYS A 27 -34.52 20.50 -18.05
N VAL A 28 -33.35 21.07 -18.35
CA VAL A 28 -32.80 20.95 -19.70
C VAL A 28 -32.90 19.47 -20.06
N THR A 29 -33.77 19.14 -21.00
CA THR A 29 -34.05 17.74 -21.33
C THR A 29 -32.83 17.14 -22.02
N GLU A 30 -32.66 15.83 -21.92
CA GLU A 30 -31.62 15.12 -22.66
C GLU A 30 -31.73 15.40 -24.17
N ARG A 31 -32.97 15.52 -24.67
CA ARG A 31 -33.27 15.94 -26.04
C ARG A 31 -32.70 17.31 -26.37
N GLU A 32 -32.78 18.29 -25.47
CA GLU A 32 -32.22 19.62 -25.69
C GLU A 32 -30.68 19.63 -25.67
N ARG A 33 -30.06 18.79 -24.82
CA ARG A 33 -28.59 18.60 -24.83
C ARG A 33 -28.12 17.98 -26.14
N LYS A 34 -28.82 16.92 -26.59
CA LYS A 34 -28.57 16.27 -27.88
C LYS A 34 -28.79 17.24 -29.04
N GLN A 35 -29.84 18.05 -28.98
CA GLN A 35 -30.10 19.09 -29.99
C GLN A 35 -28.97 20.11 -30.04
N TRP A 36 -28.51 20.62 -28.89
CA TRP A 36 -27.37 21.56 -28.84
C TRP A 36 -26.12 20.95 -29.46
N TRP A 37 -25.78 19.71 -29.10
CA TRP A 37 -24.60 19.02 -29.62
C TRP A 37 -24.66 18.79 -31.14
N LEU A 38 -25.81 18.37 -31.66
CA LEU A 38 -26.01 18.19 -33.10
C LEU A 38 -25.88 19.51 -33.86
N ILE A 39 -26.44 20.60 -33.32
CA ILE A 39 -26.35 21.93 -33.94
C ILE A 39 -24.90 22.43 -33.93
N ASP A 40 -24.20 22.35 -32.79
CA ASP A 40 -22.79 22.77 -32.67
C ASP A 40 -21.89 21.94 -33.59
N THR A 41 -22.10 20.63 -33.68
CA THR A 41 -21.31 19.73 -34.54
C THR A 41 -21.53 20.05 -36.02
N HIS A 42 -22.78 20.31 -36.43
CA HIS A 42 -23.09 20.70 -37.80
C HIS A 42 -22.45 22.04 -38.15
N LEU A 43 -22.59 23.06 -37.31
CA LEU A 43 -22.01 24.39 -37.52
C LEU A 43 -20.46 24.42 -37.54
N ARG A 44 -19.81 23.39 -36.97
CA ARG A 44 -18.35 23.22 -37.08
C ARG A 44 -17.94 22.59 -38.41
N ARG A 45 -18.77 21.70 -38.96
CA ARG A 45 -18.49 20.97 -40.20
C ARG A 45 -18.82 21.80 -41.42
N ASP A 46 -19.93 22.54 -41.38
CA ASP A 46 -20.43 23.30 -42.51
C ASP A 46 -20.94 24.66 -42.02
N ARG A 47 -20.15 25.71 -42.24
CA ARG A 47 -20.44 27.08 -41.80
C ARG A 47 -21.21 27.89 -42.84
N GLU A 48 -21.29 27.42 -44.07
CA GLU A 48 -21.87 28.15 -45.19
C GLU A 48 -23.22 27.58 -45.63
N ALA A 49 -23.68 26.50 -45.00
CA ALA A 49 -25.01 25.93 -45.23
C ALA A 49 -26.11 27.01 -45.10
N PRO A 50 -27.13 26.99 -45.98
CA PRO A 50 -28.20 27.99 -45.99
C PRO A 50 -29.01 28.02 -44.68
N GLU A 51 -29.02 26.94 -43.88
CA GLU A 51 -29.68 26.91 -42.58
C GLU A 51 -28.86 27.52 -41.42
N THR A 52 -27.61 27.91 -41.65
CA THR A 52 -26.65 28.34 -40.61
C THR A 52 -27.22 29.43 -39.70
N GLU A 53 -27.84 30.47 -40.27
CA GLU A 53 -28.38 31.58 -39.47
C GLU A 53 -29.50 31.12 -38.53
N ARG A 54 -30.40 30.24 -39.01
CA ARG A 54 -31.48 29.67 -38.19
C ARG A 54 -30.92 28.79 -37.08
N LEU A 55 -29.90 27.99 -37.38
CA LEU A 55 -29.23 27.11 -36.44
C LEU A 55 -28.48 27.90 -35.35
N LEU A 56 -27.78 28.98 -35.71
CA LEU A 56 -27.14 29.88 -34.75
C LEU A 56 -28.15 30.52 -33.78
N ARG A 57 -29.26 31.06 -34.29
CA ARG A 57 -30.33 31.61 -33.43
C ARG A 57 -30.92 30.56 -32.48
N ARG A 58 -31.00 29.29 -32.92
CA ARG A 58 -31.47 28.18 -32.07
C ARG A 58 -30.42 27.78 -31.03
N LEU A 59 -29.15 27.77 -31.41
CA LEU A 59 -28.02 27.51 -30.52
C LEU A 59 -27.98 28.55 -29.39
N ASP A 60 -28.08 29.83 -29.73
CA ASP A 60 -28.11 30.93 -28.75
C ASP A 60 -29.25 30.79 -27.74
N LYS A 61 -30.44 30.40 -28.22
CA LYS A 61 -31.59 30.14 -27.34
C LYS A 61 -31.33 28.97 -26.39
N LEU A 62 -30.71 27.89 -26.89
CA LEU A 62 -30.36 26.72 -26.06
C LEU A 62 -29.26 27.07 -25.05
N GLU A 63 -28.22 27.80 -25.46
CA GLU A 63 -27.16 28.24 -24.56
C GLU A 63 -27.68 29.18 -23.47
N SER A 64 -28.53 30.15 -23.83
CA SER A 64 -29.19 31.02 -22.85
C SER A 64 -30.00 30.21 -21.84
N LYS A 65 -30.70 29.16 -22.29
CA LYS A 65 -31.44 28.25 -21.41
C LYS A 65 -30.50 27.45 -20.50
N PHE A 66 -29.38 26.95 -21.01
CA PHE A 66 -28.40 26.18 -20.23
C PHE A 66 -27.69 27.05 -19.19
N ARG A 67 -27.31 28.27 -19.56
CA ARG A 67 -26.74 29.27 -18.64
C ARG A 67 -27.70 29.56 -17.49
N LYS A 68 -29.00 29.77 -17.79
CA LYS A 68 -30.04 29.97 -16.76
C LYS A 68 -30.22 28.75 -15.85
N ASP A 69 -30.17 27.53 -16.39
CA ASP A 69 -30.28 26.29 -15.60
C ASP A 69 -29.07 26.10 -14.67
N ALA A 70 -27.84 26.28 -15.19
CA ALA A 70 -26.61 26.19 -14.42
C ALA A 70 -26.58 27.21 -13.27
N ALA A 71 -26.94 28.47 -13.57
CA ALA A 71 -27.08 29.52 -12.57
C ALA A 71 -28.04 29.14 -11.43
N ARG A 72 -29.20 28.57 -11.75
CA ARG A 72 -30.18 28.13 -10.74
C ARG A 72 -29.61 27.01 -9.87
N LYS A 73 -28.92 26.04 -10.47
CA LYS A 73 -28.26 24.94 -9.74
C LYS A 73 -27.18 25.44 -8.80
N CYS A 74 -26.34 26.38 -9.22
CA CYS A 74 -25.36 27.02 -8.34
C CYS A 74 -26.04 27.68 -7.13
N ILE A 75 -27.15 28.39 -7.33
CA ILE A 75 -27.89 29.02 -6.22
C ILE A 75 -28.50 27.97 -5.27
N GLN A 76 -29.01 26.85 -5.79
CA GLN A 76 -29.53 25.77 -4.94
C GLN A 76 -28.43 25.13 -4.08
N VAL A 77 -27.24 24.92 -4.66
CA VAL A 77 -26.07 24.46 -3.91
C VAL A 77 -25.64 25.50 -2.87
N ALA A 78 -25.67 26.78 -3.24
CA ALA A 78 -25.38 27.85 -2.30
C ALA A 78 -26.34 27.83 -1.10
N HIS A 79 -27.65 27.60 -1.31
CA HIS A 79 -28.61 27.41 -0.22
C HIS A 79 -28.24 26.20 0.64
N HIS A 80 -27.94 25.05 0.04
CA HIS A 80 -27.57 23.83 0.76
C HIS A 80 -26.36 24.02 1.68
N TYR A 81 -25.35 24.77 1.23
CA TYR A 81 -24.18 25.11 2.05
C TYR A 81 -24.49 26.16 3.10
N ALA A 82 -25.25 27.21 2.74
CA ALA A 82 -25.69 28.23 3.68
C ALA A 82 -26.52 27.66 4.83
N ASP A 83 -27.38 26.66 4.58
CA ASP A 83 -28.19 25.98 5.59
C ASP A 83 -27.34 25.19 6.60
N ARG A 84 -26.10 24.83 6.23
CA ARG A 84 -25.10 24.18 7.12
C ARG A 84 -24.16 25.17 7.80
N GLY A 85 -24.32 26.46 7.52
CA GLY A 85 -23.40 27.50 7.99
C GLY A 85 -22.07 27.55 7.23
N TRP A 86 -21.94 26.89 6.08
CA TRP A 86 -20.72 26.89 5.26
C TRP A 86 -20.77 28.09 4.29
N TRP A 87 -20.52 29.28 4.84
CA TRP A 87 -20.78 30.55 4.14
C TRP A 87 -19.82 30.82 2.98
N HIS A 88 -18.56 30.38 3.09
CA HIS A 88 -17.55 30.55 2.04
C HIS A 88 -17.89 29.76 0.77
N GLU A 89 -18.28 28.49 0.93
CA GLU A 89 -18.74 27.62 -0.15
C GLU A 89 -20.03 28.20 -0.76
N ALA A 90 -20.99 28.60 0.09
CA ALA A 90 -22.21 29.24 -0.38
C ALA A 90 -21.91 30.49 -1.21
N TYR A 91 -20.96 31.32 -0.78
CA TYR A 91 -20.56 32.55 -1.48
C TYR A 91 -19.90 32.24 -2.82
N PHE A 92 -19.02 31.24 -2.89
CA PHE A 92 -18.42 30.78 -4.14
C PHE A 92 -19.49 30.47 -5.19
N TYR A 93 -20.50 29.67 -4.83
CA TYR A 93 -21.58 29.29 -5.76
C TYR A 93 -22.50 30.47 -6.12
N VAL A 94 -22.72 31.42 -5.20
CA VAL A 94 -23.41 32.68 -5.52
C VAL A 94 -22.64 33.47 -6.58
N ARG A 95 -21.31 33.60 -6.45
CA ARG A 95 -20.47 34.31 -7.42
C ARG A 95 -20.42 33.61 -8.77
N ALA A 96 -20.36 32.28 -8.79
CA ALA A 96 -20.46 31.49 -10.01
C ALA A 96 -21.80 31.73 -10.73
N ALA A 97 -22.92 31.79 -10.00
CA ALA A 97 -24.22 32.09 -10.59
C ALA A 97 -24.28 33.53 -11.17
N GLU A 98 -23.68 34.51 -10.49
CA GLU A 98 -23.59 35.90 -10.94
C GLU A 98 -22.80 36.05 -12.25
N GLN A 99 -21.68 35.33 -12.39
CA GLN A 99 -20.88 35.33 -13.62
C GLN A 99 -21.67 34.83 -14.84
N VAL A 100 -22.62 33.92 -14.62
CA VAL A 100 -23.53 33.40 -15.67
C VAL A 100 -24.76 34.31 -15.86
N GLY A 101 -24.81 35.46 -15.19
CA GLY A 101 -25.85 36.47 -15.34
C GLY A 101 -27.07 36.30 -14.42
N TYR A 102 -26.99 35.46 -13.39
CA TYR A 102 -28.08 35.32 -12.42
C TYR A 102 -28.20 36.55 -11.52
N ARG A 103 -29.35 37.21 -11.58
CA ARG A 103 -29.63 38.41 -10.76
C ARG A 103 -30.77 38.26 -9.76
N ARG A 104 -31.47 37.13 -9.75
CA ARG A 104 -32.59 36.87 -8.82
C ARG A 104 -32.05 36.61 -7.40
N GLU A 105 -32.97 36.57 -6.43
CA GLU A 105 -32.66 36.28 -5.02
C GLU A 105 -31.65 37.24 -4.37
N ARG A 106 -31.78 38.53 -4.69
CA ARG A 106 -30.92 39.60 -4.16
C ARG A 106 -30.79 39.56 -2.62
N ARG A 107 -31.86 39.18 -1.90
CA ARG A 107 -31.86 39.07 -0.43
C ARG A 107 -30.94 37.94 0.05
N PHE A 108 -31.03 36.75 -0.56
CA PHE A 108 -30.17 35.61 -0.20
C PHE A 108 -28.70 35.91 -0.51
N ARG A 109 -28.42 36.47 -1.69
CA ARG A 109 -27.05 36.86 -2.09
C ARG A 109 -26.42 37.83 -1.10
N ARG A 110 -27.17 38.86 -0.68
CA ARG A 110 -26.73 39.81 0.35
C ARG A 110 -26.49 39.13 1.70
N LYS A 111 -27.37 38.21 2.11
CA LYS A 111 -27.21 37.43 3.35
C LYS A 111 -25.90 36.65 3.34
N VAL A 112 -25.61 35.90 2.27
CA VAL A 112 -24.37 35.11 2.14
C VAL A 112 -23.13 36.00 2.12
N ALA A 113 -23.14 37.08 1.32
CA ALA A 113 -22.02 38.02 1.28
C ALA A 113 -21.76 38.69 2.63
N GLN A 114 -22.82 39.01 3.37
CA GLN A 114 -22.70 39.60 4.70
C GLN A 114 -22.24 38.58 5.75
N ALA A 115 -22.68 37.33 5.65
CA ALA A 115 -22.19 36.26 6.52
C ALA A 115 -20.68 36.04 6.34
N VAL A 116 -20.19 35.94 5.10
CA VAL A 116 -18.74 35.84 4.81
C VAL A 116 -17.99 37.10 5.28
N ALA A 117 -18.55 38.30 5.09
CA ALA A 117 -17.92 39.52 5.58
C ALA A 117 -17.86 39.57 7.12
N ASN A 118 -18.89 39.06 7.80
CA ASN A 118 -18.92 38.99 9.25
C ASN A 118 -17.95 37.92 9.77
N GLU A 119 -17.87 36.77 9.12
CA GLU A 119 -16.89 35.73 9.42
C GLU A 119 -15.48 36.26 9.22
N LYS A 120 -15.20 36.94 8.10
CA LYS A 120 -13.92 37.61 7.88
C LYS A 120 -13.61 38.65 8.96
N ARG A 121 -14.57 39.49 9.36
CA ARG A 121 -14.39 40.44 10.46
C ARG A 121 -14.21 39.75 11.81
N TRP A 122 -14.86 38.62 12.02
CA TRP A 122 -14.70 37.82 13.22
C TRP A 122 -13.30 37.20 13.26
N THR A 123 -12.83 36.64 12.14
CA THR A 123 -11.47 36.14 11.97
C THR A 123 -10.45 37.26 12.12
N GLU A 124 -10.68 38.42 11.50
CA GLU A 124 -9.86 39.62 11.68
C GLU A 124 -9.91 40.15 13.11
N ARG A 125 -10.99 39.93 13.88
CA ARG A 125 -11.10 40.29 15.31
C ARG A 125 -10.56 39.22 16.26
N SER A 126 -10.54 37.97 15.85
CA SER A 126 -9.88 36.89 16.60
C SER A 126 -8.38 36.89 16.32
N LEU A 127 -7.96 37.40 15.15
CA LEU A 127 -6.57 37.66 14.78
C LEU A 127 -6.09 39.06 15.18
N ALA A 128 -6.96 40.07 15.25
CA ALA A 128 -6.70 41.33 15.94
C ALA A 128 -6.68 40.97 17.42
N VAL A 129 -5.48 40.76 17.89
CA VAL A 129 -5.23 39.80 18.92
C VAL A 129 -6.05 40.10 20.17
N ALA A 130 -6.61 39.05 20.76
CA ALA A 130 -7.15 39.09 22.11
C ALA A 130 -6.05 39.59 23.06
N ASP A 131 -5.99 40.89 23.30
CA ASP A 131 -5.24 41.52 24.38
C ASP A 131 -3.73 41.17 24.40
N THR A 132 -3.09 40.78 23.28
CA THR A 132 -1.63 40.47 23.33
C THR A 132 -0.76 41.70 23.43
N GLU A 133 -1.25 42.87 23.03
CA GLU A 133 -0.56 44.13 23.30
C GLU A 133 -0.28 44.31 24.80
N ARG A 134 -1.13 43.77 25.69
CA ARG A 134 -0.88 43.82 27.15
C ARG A 134 0.32 42.98 27.59
N PHE A 135 0.68 41.96 26.81
CA PHE A 135 1.80 41.06 27.09
C PHE A 135 3.11 41.53 26.42
N LEU A 136 3.04 42.58 25.59
CA LEU A 136 4.16 43.15 24.85
C LEU A 136 4.49 44.52 25.44
N ALA A 137 5.57 44.59 26.22
CA ALA A 137 5.94 45.78 26.99
C ALA A 137 6.64 46.86 26.15
N THR A 138 7.24 46.49 25.02
CA THR A 138 8.05 47.42 24.20
C THR A 138 7.54 47.50 22.76
N THR A 139 7.77 48.65 22.13
CA THR A 139 7.45 48.88 20.71
C THR A 139 8.17 47.88 19.80
N ASP A 140 9.37 47.43 20.19
CA ASP A 140 10.14 46.44 19.44
C ASP A 140 9.50 45.05 19.49
N GLN A 141 8.94 44.65 20.66
CA GLN A 141 8.18 43.40 20.81
C GLN A 141 6.92 43.40 19.93
N VAL A 142 6.15 44.50 19.95
CA VAL A 142 4.96 44.68 19.11
C VAL A 142 5.32 44.59 17.63
N ARG A 143 6.38 45.28 17.21
CA ARG A 143 6.83 45.26 15.80
C ARG A 143 7.30 43.88 15.38
N ALA A 144 8.09 43.20 16.21
CA ALA A 144 8.64 41.89 15.87
C ALA A 144 7.54 40.81 15.78
N TYR A 145 6.60 40.79 16.73
CA TYR A 145 5.47 39.88 16.70
C TYR A 145 4.52 40.17 15.53
N GLY A 146 4.21 41.45 15.27
CA GLY A 146 3.39 41.87 14.13
C GLY A 146 4.00 41.46 12.78
N ALA A 147 5.31 41.62 12.61
CA ALA A 147 6.01 41.19 11.40
C ALA A 147 5.95 39.66 11.21
N LEU A 148 6.02 38.88 12.30
CA LEU A 148 5.87 37.43 12.25
C LEU A 148 4.46 37.01 11.85
N LEU A 149 3.43 37.61 12.45
CA LEU A 149 2.03 37.34 12.08
C LEU A 149 1.74 37.72 10.63
N GLU A 150 2.27 38.86 10.16
CA GLU A 150 2.16 39.25 8.76
C GLU A 150 2.82 38.20 7.84
N ALA A 151 4.02 37.74 8.16
CA ALA A 151 4.71 36.72 7.37
C ALA A 151 3.93 35.39 7.34
N LEU A 152 3.37 34.96 8.49
CA LEU A 152 2.56 33.75 8.59
C LEU A 152 1.27 33.85 7.80
N THR A 153 0.57 34.98 7.87
CA THR A 153 -0.69 35.20 7.14
C THR A 153 -0.50 35.26 5.64
N LEU A 154 0.66 35.74 5.17
CA LEU A 154 1.03 35.73 3.76
C LEU A 154 1.49 34.35 3.26
N GLY A 155 1.80 33.41 4.17
CA GLY A 155 2.37 32.11 3.81
C GLY A 155 3.77 32.22 3.19
N ASP A 156 4.50 33.29 3.48
CA ASP A 156 5.84 33.54 2.93
C ASP A 156 6.91 32.85 3.80
N PHE A 157 7.28 31.63 3.41
CA PHE A 157 8.23 30.78 4.15
C PHE A 157 9.55 31.49 4.46
N GLU A 158 10.13 32.21 3.50
CA GLU A 158 11.40 32.89 3.69
C GLU A 158 11.27 34.07 4.64
N ARG A 159 10.17 34.83 4.52
CA ARG A 159 9.89 35.93 5.42
C ARG A 159 9.64 35.43 6.85
N VAL A 160 8.88 34.34 7.04
CA VAL A 160 8.65 33.74 8.37
C VAL A 160 9.98 33.32 8.99
N ARG A 161 10.86 32.65 8.24
CA ARG A 161 12.18 32.24 8.71
C ARG A 161 13.03 33.43 9.19
N GLN A 162 13.01 34.53 8.44
CA GLN A 162 13.72 35.76 8.79
C GLN A 162 13.12 36.46 10.01
N THR A 163 11.81 36.68 10.01
CA THR A 163 11.12 37.44 11.07
C THR A 163 11.09 36.68 12.38
N MET A 164 11.00 35.36 12.35
CA MET A 164 10.95 34.52 13.54
C MET A 164 12.22 34.61 14.38
N THR A 165 13.41 34.62 13.77
CA THR A 165 14.67 34.77 14.55
C THR A 165 14.70 36.08 15.33
N THR A 166 14.19 37.16 14.72
CA THR A 166 14.06 38.47 15.35
C THR A 166 12.98 38.45 16.44
N ALA A 167 11.83 37.84 16.18
CA ALA A 167 10.74 37.69 17.12
C ALA A 167 11.14 36.86 18.34
N THR A 168 11.80 35.70 18.16
CA THR A 168 12.25 34.83 19.27
C THR A 168 13.18 35.59 20.22
N ARG A 169 14.09 36.42 19.69
CA ARG A 169 14.97 37.24 20.53
C ARG A 169 14.21 38.37 21.23
N ALA A 170 13.33 39.06 20.52
CA ALA A 170 12.58 40.20 21.08
C ALA A 170 11.57 39.77 22.15
N LEU A 171 10.97 38.59 21.99
CA LEU A 171 9.92 38.03 22.85
C LEU A 171 10.45 37.08 23.91
N ALA A 172 11.76 36.86 23.99
CA ALA A 172 12.39 36.04 25.02
C ALA A 172 11.99 36.54 26.43
N GLY A 173 11.49 35.63 27.26
CA GLY A 173 11.02 35.95 28.61
C GLY A 173 9.62 36.57 28.70
N THR A 174 8.93 36.80 27.57
CA THR A 174 7.53 37.22 27.57
C THR A 174 6.58 36.01 27.56
N PRO A 175 5.30 36.17 27.94
CA PRO A 175 4.29 35.13 27.78
C PRO A 175 4.04 34.65 26.34
N MET A 176 4.61 35.34 25.33
CA MET A 176 4.48 35.04 23.89
C MET A 176 5.70 34.28 23.33
N ALA A 177 6.68 33.97 24.18
CA ALA A 177 7.90 33.28 23.74
C ALA A 177 7.58 31.90 23.14
N ASP A 178 6.67 31.16 23.77
CA ASP A 178 6.23 29.83 23.34
C ASP A 178 5.46 29.86 22.01
N GLU A 179 4.58 30.84 21.78
CA GLU A 179 3.89 31.01 20.49
C GLU A 179 4.87 31.27 19.33
N THR A 180 5.91 32.06 19.62
CA THR A 180 6.97 32.35 18.65
C THR A 180 7.78 31.09 18.36
N GLU A 181 8.02 30.26 19.36
CA GLU A 181 8.68 28.96 19.20
C GLU A 181 7.81 27.94 18.46
N ASP A 182 6.48 27.93 18.68
CA ASP A 182 5.52 27.10 17.92
C ASP A 182 5.58 27.38 16.43
N THR A 183 5.95 28.60 16.05
CA THR A 183 6.13 28.98 14.65
C THR A 183 7.22 28.17 13.94
N TRP A 184 8.22 27.65 14.67
CA TRP A 184 9.20 26.71 14.11
C TRP A 184 8.54 25.41 13.64
N SER A 185 7.54 24.92 14.37
CA SER A 185 6.84 23.70 13.98
C SER A 185 6.09 23.88 12.66
N ILE A 186 5.44 25.03 12.46
CA ILE A 186 4.73 25.39 11.23
C ILE A 186 5.70 25.45 10.05
N LEU A 187 6.87 26.07 10.25
CA LEU A 187 7.92 26.10 9.22
C LEU A 187 8.42 24.70 8.86
N PHE A 188 8.68 23.87 9.86
CA PHE A 188 9.09 22.48 9.61
C PHE A 188 8.00 21.69 8.86
N GLU A 189 6.73 21.92 9.16
CA GLU A 189 5.62 21.34 8.41
C GLU A 189 5.57 21.81 6.96
N TRP A 190 5.72 23.11 6.71
CA TRP A 190 5.76 23.67 5.35
C TRP A 190 6.94 23.13 4.55
N ALA A 191 8.08 22.89 5.20
CA ALA A 191 9.24 22.25 4.60
C ALA A 191 9.08 20.73 4.41
N GLY A 192 8.00 20.13 4.91
CA GLY A 192 7.76 18.68 4.90
C GLY A 192 8.59 17.89 5.91
N ASP A 193 9.31 18.56 6.82
CA ASP A 193 10.07 17.96 7.91
C ASP A 193 9.20 17.79 9.17
N ARG A 194 8.17 16.95 9.05
CA ARG A 194 7.21 16.72 10.13
C ARG A 194 7.87 16.17 11.41
N ARG A 195 9.01 15.48 11.32
CA ARG A 195 9.74 15.01 12.50
C ARG A 195 10.17 16.18 13.37
N ARG A 196 10.88 17.15 12.79
CA ARG A 196 11.31 18.34 13.53
C ARG A 196 10.13 19.16 14.02
N ALA A 197 9.04 19.23 13.26
CA ALA A 197 7.82 19.86 13.74
C ALA A 197 7.31 19.20 15.03
N MET A 198 7.21 17.86 15.06
CA MET A 198 6.81 17.12 16.26
C MET A 198 7.82 17.23 17.40
N GLU A 199 9.14 17.31 17.13
CA GLU A 199 10.16 17.56 18.14
C GLU A 199 9.93 18.91 18.83
N VAL A 200 9.65 19.98 18.05
CA VAL A 200 9.28 21.30 18.58
C VAL A 200 8.00 21.23 19.40
N GLN A 201 6.96 20.56 18.89
CA GLN A 201 5.69 20.40 19.63
C GLN A 201 5.90 19.66 20.96
N ARG A 202 6.74 18.60 20.99
CA ARG A 202 7.05 17.84 22.21
C ARG A 202 7.79 18.71 23.22
N ASP A 203 8.78 19.45 22.76
CA ASP A 203 9.56 20.35 23.58
C ASP A 203 8.69 21.48 24.16
N LEU A 204 7.78 22.06 23.36
CA LEU A 204 6.81 23.05 23.83
C LEU A 204 5.84 22.48 24.88
N ALA A 205 5.30 21.28 24.66
CA ALA A 205 4.42 20.62 25.62
C ALA A 205 5.14 20.31 26.94
N LEU A 206 6.44 19.99 26.90
CA LEU A 206 7.26 19.72 28.08
C LEU A 206 7.68 21.00 28.82
N ARG A 207 8.11 22.04 28.12
CA ARG A 207 8.60 23.30 28.72
C ARG A 207 7.47 24.21 29.19
N TYR A 208 6.31 24.17 28.52
CA TYR A 208 5.19 25.09 28.76
C TYR A 208 3.84 24.38 28.99
N PRO A 209 3.75 23.35 29.86
CA PRO A 209 2.55 22.51 29.97
C PRO A 209 1.26 23.26 30.34
N GLU A 210 1.38 24.39 31.06
CA GLU A 210 0.24 25.18 31.53
C GLU A 210 -0.22 26.27 30.55
N THR A 211 0.62 26.62 29.55
CA THR A 211 0.27 27.67 28.59
C THR A 211 -0.76 27.17 27.57
N GLN A 212 -1.38 28.08 26.85
CA GLN A 212 -2.29 27.70 25.76
C GLN A 212 -1.52 26.99 24.64
N THR A 213 -0.30 27.44 24.34
CA THR A 213 0.57 26.85 23.32
C THR A 213 1.01 25.44 23.67
N GLY A 214 1.48 25.20 24.91
CA GLY A 214 1.88 23.85 25.32
C GLY A 214 0.71 22.86 25.34
N ARG A 215 -0.49 23.30 25.77
CA ARG A 215 -1.71 22.47 25.69
C ARG A 215 -2.14 22.20 24.25
N ALA A 216 -2.06 23.19 23.37
CA ALA A 216 -2.33 23.01 21.95
C ALA A 216 -1.31 22.05 21.32
N ALA A 217 -0.04 22.16 21.69
CA ALA A 217 1.03 21.29 21.23
C ALA A 217 0.80 19.84 21.65
N LEU A 218 0.45 19.62 22.92
CA LEU A 218 0.06 18.31 23.42
C LEU A 218 -1.15 17.75 22.67
N ALA A 219 -2.19 18.57 22.47
CA ALA A 219 -3.39 18.16 21.73
C ALA A 219 -3.08 17.78 20.27
N ARG A 220 -2.16 18.49 19.59
CA ARG A 220 -1.69 18.12 18.24
C ARG A 220 -0.92 16.80 18.25
N LEU A 221 -0.05 16.59 19.23
CA LEU A 221 0.70 15.34 19.38
C LEU A 221 -0.21 14.14 19.68
N ASP A 222 -1.33 14.37 20.35
CA ASP A 222 -2.35 13.36 20.63
C ASP A 222 -3.31 13.13 19.43
N ASP A 223 -3.40 14.07 18.49
CA ASP A 223 -4.27 13.96 17.32
C ASP A 223 -3.76 12.86 16.36
N PRO A 224 -4.54 11.77 16.14
CA PRO A 224 -4.20 10.70 15.20
C PRO A 224 -4.00 11.16 13.75
N GLN A 225 -4.61 12.27 13.35
CA GLN A 225 -4.45 12.81 12.00
C GLN A 225 -3.10 13.50 11.83
N TYR A 226 -2.61 14.12 12.90
CA TYR A 226 -1.33 14.84 12.93
C TYR A 226 -0.17 13.88 13.23
N ASN A 227 -0.29 13.14 14.33
CA ASN A 227 0.67 12.16 14.79
C ASN A 227 0.20 10.74 14.43
N ARG A 228 0.76 10.18 13.36
CA ARG A 228 0.42 8.82 12.94
C ARG A 228 0.87 7.75 13.90
N ARG A 229 1.86 8.02 14.75
CA ARG A 229 2.19 7.12 15.86
C ARG A 229 1.02 7.07 16.85
N ALA A 230 0.45 8.22 17.21
CA ALA A 230 -0.76 8.26 18.03
C ALA A 230 -1.93 7.51 17.37
N ARG A 231 -2.07 7.57 16.04
CA ARG A 231 -3.06 6.74 15.31
C ARG A 231 -2.79 5.25 15.44
N PHE A 232 -1.55 4.81 15.31
CA PHE A 232 -1.17 3.41 15.52
C PHE A 232 -1.43 2.97 16.96
N ASP A 233 -1.06 3.79 17.94
CA ASP A 233 -1.29 3.51 19.36
C ASP A 233 -2.79 3.47 19.69
N GLN A 234 -3.60 4.34 19.09
CA GLN A 234 -5.05 4.32 19.19
C GLN A 234 -5.63 3.04 18.58
N ALA A 235 -5.20 2.66 17.37
CA ALA A 235 -5.61 1.41 16.72
C ALA A 235 -5.22 0.19 17.56
N LEU A 236 -4.03 0.21 18.19
CA LEU A 236 -3.56 -0.85 19.08
C LEU A 236 -4.40 -0.91 20.36
N ALA A 237 -4.72 0.23 20.96
CA ALA A 237 -5.58 0.32 22.14
C ALA A 237 -7.01 -0.17 21.82
N GLU A 238 -7.56 0.20 20.68
CA GLU A 238 -8.87 -0.26 20.20
C GLU A 238 -8.86 -1.76 19.93
N PHE A 239 -7.83 -2.28 19.26
CA PHE A 239 -7.65 -3.71 19.05
C PHE A 239 -7.60 -4.48 20.37
N ARG A 240 -6.79 -4.02 21.34
CA ARG A 240 -6.74 -4.60 22.70
C ARG A 240 -8.06 -4.49 23.45
N ARG A 241 -8.83 -3.41 23.25
CA ARG A 241 -10.16 -3.23 23.83
C ARG A 241 -11.16 -4.21 23.22
N ARG A 242 -11.14 -4.40 21.89
CA ARG A 242 -11.96 -5.39 21.18
C ARG A 242 -11.62 -6.80 21.66
N GLN A 243 -10.33 -7.14 21.79
CA GLN A 243 -9.90 -8.43 22.34
C GLN A 243 -10.42 -8.65 23.77
N ARG A 244 -10.21 -7.69 24.68
CA ARG A 244 -10.75 -7.77 26.05
C ARG A 244 -12.27 -7.92 26.05
N ARG A 245 -12.98 -7.13 25.25
CA ARG A 245 -14.44 -7.22 25.12
C ARG A 245 -14.85 -8.61 24.64
N TYR A 246 -14.17 -9.18 23.66
CA TYR A 246 -14.44 -10.53 23.19
C TYR A 246 -14.14 -11.59 24.27
N VAL A 247 -13.04 -11.46 25.02
CA VAL A 247 -12.75 -12.38 26.14
C VAL A 247 -13.87 -12.35 27.18
N PHE A 248 -14.30 -11.16 27.61
CA PHE A 248 -15.34 -11.03 28.64
C PHE A 248 -16.75 -11.34 28.16
N PHE A 249 -17.09 -10.97 26.93
CA PHE A 249 -18.48 -10.95 26.46
C PHE A 249 -18.72 -11.77 25.20
N GLY A 250 -17.68 -12.19 24.48
CA GLY A 250 -17.79 -12.88 23.20
C GLY A 250 -18.38 -11.96 22.13
N GLU A 251 -19.21 -12.50 21.25
CA GLU A 251 -19.94 -11.74 20.22
C GLU A 251 -21.27 -11.15 20.71
N ARG A 252 -21.55 -11.21 22.02
CA ARG A 252 -22.83 -10.79 22.59
C ARG A 252 -23.09 -9.30 22.37
N THR A 253 -24.33 -8.97 22.02
CA THR A 253 -24.80 -7.58 21.86
C THR A 253 -24.79 -6.82 23.20
N PRO A 254 -24.76 -5.48 23.22
CA PRO A 254 -24.75 -4.69 24.46
C PRO A 254 -25.92 -5.00 25.42
N THR A 255 -27.09 -5.36 24.89
CA THR A 255 -28.26 -5.76 25.70
C THR A 255 -28.05 -7.10 26.39
N GLN A 256 -27.49 -8.09 25.69
CA GLN A 256 -27.11 -9.38 26.26
C GLN A 256 -25.97 -9.24 27.29
N GLN A 257 -25.07 -8.27 27.11
CA GLN A 257 -24.03 -7.94 28.10
C GLN A 257 -24.64 -7.38 29.39
N LEU A 258 -25.60 -6.48 29.28
CA LEU A 258 -26.32 -5.91 30.43
C LEU A 258 -27.10 -6.97 31.20
N GLU A 259 -27.79 -7.86 30.49
CA GLU A 259 -28.54 -8.98 31.10
C GLU A 259 -27.61 -9.96 31.84
N MET A 260 -26.41 -10.19 31.30
CA MET A 260 -25.40 -11.04 31.96
C MET A 260 -24.85 -10.37 33.22
N ILE A 261 -24.51 -9.08 33.15
CA ILE A 261 -24.02 -8.31 34.30
C ILE A 261 -25.10 -8.21 35.38
N SER A 262 -26.37 -7.99 35.03
CA SER A 262 -27.47 -7.93 36.00
C SER A 262 -27.70 -9.26 36.69
N ARG A 263 -27.57 -10.39 35.96
CA ARG A 263 -27.64 -11.74 36.56
C ARG A 263 -26.50 -12.00 37.55
N LEU A 264 -25.30 -11.44 37.32
CA LEU A 264 -24.16 -11.54 38.24
C LEU A 264 -24.28 -10.61 39.47
N ALA A 265 -25.00 -9.49 39.34
CA ALA A 265 -25.12 -8.46 40.39
C ALA A 265 -26.29 -8.68 41.37
N THR A 266 -27.15 -9.69 41.18
CA THR A 266 -28.30 -9.94 42.05
C THR A 266 -27.96 -11.02 43.09
N PRO A 267 -27.82 -10.69 44.39
CA PRO A 267 -27.18 -11.57 45.37
C PRO A 267 -28.06 -12.71 45.96
N SER A 268 -29.26 -13.01 45.42
CA SER A 268 -30.30 -13.72 46.20
C SER A 268 -30.79 -15.08 45.67
N VAL A 269 -30.08 -15.79 44.78
CA VAL A 269 -30.56 -17.13 44.32
C VAL A 269 -29.45 -18.20 44.40
N PRO A 270 -29.66 -19.36 45.08
CA PRO A 270 -28.69 -20.47 45.19
C PRO A 270 -28.21 -21.08 43.87
N GLN A 271 -28.89 -20.81 42.76
CA GLN A 271 -28.53 -21.26 41.41
C GLN A 271 -27.30 -20.54 40.82
N LEU A 272 -26.80 -19.48 41.47
CA LEU A 272 -25.63 -18.69 41.05
C LEU A 272 -24.28 -19.41 41.16
N GLY A 273 -24.17 -20.46 42.00
CA GLY A 273 -22.94 -21.25 42.09
C GLY A 273 -22.55 -21.91 40.77
N ALA A 274 -23.54 -22.35 39.99
CA ALA A 274 -23.31 -22.91 38.66
C ALA A 274 -23.09 -21.83 37.59
N ALA A 275 -23.89 -20.74 37.60
CA ALA A 275 -23.82 -19.69 36.59
C ALA A 275 -22.50 -18.88 36.63
N SER A 276 -21.96 -18.61 37.82
CA SER A 276 -20.67 -17.95 37.98
C SER A 276 -19.50 -18.85 37.57
N ALA A 277 -19.57 -20.16 37.87
CA ALA A 277 -18.61 -21.14 37.39
C ALA A 277 -18.58 -21.23 35.86
N PHE A 278 -19.74 -21.29 35.21
CA PHE A 278 -19.83 -21.28 33.73
C PHE A 278 -19.22 -20.02 33.12
N PHE A 279 -19.44 -18.84 33.71
CA PHE A 279 -18.87 -17.59 33.23
C PHE A 279 -17.33 -17.56 33.32
N VAL A 280 -16.77 -18.01 34.45
CA VAL A 280 -15.30 -18.11 34.61
C VAL A 280 -14.71 -19.11 33.63
N THR A 281 -15.34 -20.28 33.43
CA THR A 281 -14.89 -21.26 32.43
C THR A 281 -15.00 -20.76 31.00
N ASP A 282 -16.04 -19.97 30.68
CA ASP A 282 -16.25 -19.36 29.35
C ASP A 282 -15.22 -18.26 29.06
N ILE A 283 -14.87 -17.43 30.06
CA ILE A 283 -13.76 -16.47 29.96
C ILE A 283 -12.43 -17.21 29.74
N LEU A 284 -12.16 -18.28 30.49
CA LEU A 284 -10.93 -19.06 30.35
C LEU A 284 -10.85 -19.67 28.94
N ALA A 285 -11.92 -20.31 28.47
CA ALA A 285 -12.01 -20.84 27.12
C ALA A 285 -11.77 -19.75 26.05
N ARG A 286 -12.38 -18.56 26.20
CA ARG A 286 -12.20 -17.45 25.25
C ARG A 286 -10.82 -16.82 25.32
N SER A 287 -10.20 -16.77 26.49
CA SER A 287 -8.83 -16.28 26.63
C SER A 287 -7.85 -17.19 25.88
N ILE A 288 -8.09 -18.50 25.90
CA ILE A 288 -7.38 -19.51 25.10
C ILE A 288 -7.70 -19.33 23.61
N ILE A 289 -8.96 -19.09 23.24
CA ILE A 289 -9.32 -18.83 21.83
C ILE A 289 -8.66 -17.55 21.30
N VAL A 290 -8.57 -16.47 22.09
CA VAL A 290 -7.93 -15.21 21.69
C VAL A 290 -6.40 -15.35 21.62
N SER A 291 -5.80 -16.25 22.39
CA SER A 291 -4.37 -16.54 22.31
C SER A 291 -4.02 -17.48 21.16
N LEU A 292 -4.93 -18.37 20.75
CA LEU A 292 -4.73 -19.37 19.69
C LEU A 292 -5.32 -18.98 18.32
N GLY A 293 -6.28 -18.05 18.28
CA GLY A 293 -6.97 -17.57 17.09
C GLY A 293 -7.23 -16.08 17.12
N ASN A 294 -7.60 -15.49 15.98
CA ASN A 294 -7.94 -14.07 15.84
C ASN A 294 -9.45 -13.90 15.66
N PRO A 295 -10.26 -13.98 16.74
CA PRO A 295 -11.70 -13.66 16.64
C PRO A 295 -11.94 -12.16 16.40
N VAL A 296 -10.95 -11.32 16.68
CA VAL A 296 -10.94 -9.91 16.34
C VAL A 296 -9.94 -9.71 15.21
N SER A 297 -10.40 -9.19 14.06
CA SER A 297 -9.52 -8.90 12.93
C SER A 297 -8.46 -7.86 13.32
N PRO A 298 -7.15 -8.15 13.12
CA PRO A 298 -6.07 -7.19 13.33
C PRO A 298 -5.77 -6.35 12.07
N GLU A 299 -6.56 -6.45 10.99
CA GLU A 299 -6.26 -5.82 9.69
C GLU A 299 -6.11 -4.29 9.78
N ASP A 300 -6.99 -3.60 10.50
CA ASP A 300 -6.89 -2.14 10.69
C ASP A 300 -5.56 -1.74 11.35
N LEU A 301 -5.11 -2.54 12.32
CA LEU A 301 -3.88 -2.31 13.07
C LEU A 301 -2.65 -2.63 12.21
N LEU A 302 -2.70 -3.71 11.42
CA LEU A 302 -1.66 -4.03 10.44
C LEU A 302 -1.53 -2.93 9.41
N ALA A 303 -2.63 -2.51 8.79
CA ALA A 303 -2.63 -1.45 7.78
C ALA A 303 -2.08 -0.12 8.33
N THR A 304 -2.49 0.24 9.55
CA THR A 304 -1.98 1.47 10.20
C THR A 304 -0.49 1.36 10.52
N GLY A 305 -0.01 0.19 10.97
CA GLY A 305 1.41 -0.03 11.27
C GLY A 305 2.29 -0.10 10.02
N GLU A 306 1.84 -0.79 8.97
CA GLU A 306 2.50 -0.81 7.65
C GLU A 306 2.59 0.59 7.06
N GLN A 307 1.50 1.37 7.12
CA GLN A 307 1.48 2.75 6.67
C GLN A 307 2.45 3.63 7.47
N LEU A 308 2.52 3.42 8.79
CA LEU A 308 3.45 4.14 9.67
C LEU A 308 4.92 3.83 9.31
N LEU A 309 5.26 2.56 9.05
CA LEU A 309 6.61 2.14 8.66
C LEU A 309 6.99 2.57 7.23
N ALA A 310 6.04 2.55 6.29
CA ALA A 310 6.28 2.90 4.89
C ALA A 310 6.71 4.37 4.72
N GLU A 311 6.28 5.25 5.62
CA GLU A 311 6.61 6.67 5.52
C GLU A 311 8.09 7.00 5.77
N ARG A 312 8.90 6.04 6.28
CA ARG A 312 10.39 5.93 6.34
C ARG A 312 11.24 7.19 6.58
N ARG A 313 10.69 8.39 6.78
CA ARG A 313 11.39 9.66 6.93
C ARG A 313 11.24 10.18 8.35
N GLY A 314 11.99 9.56 9.25
CA GLY A 314 12.33 10.12 10.55
C GLY A 314 11.20 10.24 11.58
N LEU A 315 9.94 9.95 11.26
CA LEU A 315 8.84 10.15 12.23
C LEU A 315 8.96 9.28 13.50
N LEU A 316 9.68 8.17 13.43
CA LEU A 316 9.93 7.26 14.54
C LEU A 316 11.41 7.25 14.91
N THR A 317 11.69 7.08 16.20
CA THR A 317 13.03 6.67 16.64
C THR A 317 13.31 5.22 16.23
N PRO A 318 14.58 4.79 16.16
CA PRO A 318 14.91 3.38 15.87
C PRO A 318 14.25 2.40 16.85
N GLU A 319 14.07 2.78 18.11
CA GLU A 319 13.39 1.99 19.14
C GLU A 319 11.88 1.91 18.88
N GLU A 320 11.23 3.05 18.59
CA GLU A 320 9.81 3.08 18.26
C GLU A 320 9.49 2.28 16.98
N GLU A 321 10.37 2.33 15.99
CA GLU A 321 10.27 1.55 14.75
C GLU A 321 10.40 0.05 15.01
N ALA A 322 11.35 -0.34 15.87
CA ALA A 322 11.49 -1.72 16.32
C ALA A 322 10.21 -2.21 17.03
N ASP A 323 9.65 -1.43 17.96
CA ASP A 323 8.42 -1.77 18.69
C ASP A 323 7.21 -1.99 17.76
N VAL A 324 7.05 -1.14 16.75
CA VAL A 324 5.98 -1.32 15.74
C VAL A 324 6.20 -2.62 14.98
N ARG A 325 7.42 -2.89 14.52
CA ARG A 325 7.76 -4.12 13.79
C ARG A 325 7.57 -5.37 14.64
N VAL A 326 7.95 -5.35 15.93
CA VAL A 326 7.68 -6.46 16.85
C VAL A 326 6.17 -6.69 16.94
N THR A 327 5.39 -5.62 17.10
CA THR A 327 3.94 -5.70 17.16
C THR A 327 3.36 -6.30 15.88
N LEU A 328 3.81 -5.85 14.70
CA LEU A 328 3.40 -6.41 13.42
C LEU A 328 3.80 -7.88 13.28
N GLY A 329 5.02 -8.26 13.68
CA GLY A 329 5.50 -9.64 13.68
C GLY A 329 4.61 -10.57 14.50
N VAL A 330 4.16 -10.12 15.68
CA VAL A 330 3.19 -10.87 16.51
C VAL A 330 1.85 -11.02 15.79
N LEU A 331 1.35 -9.96 15.17
CA LEU A 331 0.09 -9.98 14.44
C LEU A 331 0.13 -10.90 13.21
N TYR A 332 1.21 -10.83 12.43
CA TYR A 332 1.45 -11.74 11.30
C TYR A 332 1.51 -13.20 11.73
N GLN A 333 2.20 -13.49 12.85
CA GLN A 333 2.24 -14.84 13.41
C GLN A 333 0.84 -15.34 13.79
N LYS A 334 0.00 -14.49 14.40
CA LYS A 334 -1.39 -14.84 14.73
C LYS A 334 -2.26 -15.07 13.49
N LEU A 335 -1.97 -14.39 12.39
CA LEU A 335 -2.61 -14.60 11.08
C LEU A 335 -2.01 -15.76 10.28
N ARG A 336 -1.04 -16.51 10.83
CA ARG A 336 -0.30 -17.57 10.12
C ARG A 336 0.44 -17.08 8.86
N ARG A 337 0.81 -15.80 8.84
CA ARG A 337 1.64 -15.14 7.82
C ARG A 337 3.09 -15.15 8.29
N TYR A 338 3.69 -16.34 8.34
CA TYR A 338 4.95 -16.55 9.06
C TYR A 338 6.16 -15.90 8.37
N ASP A 339 6.17 -15.83 7.05
CA ASP A 339 7.28 -15.21 6.29
C ASP A 339 7.33 -13.70 6.56
N GLU A 340 6.17 -13.02 6.57
CA GLU A 340 6.08 -11.60 6.94
C GLU A 340 6.42 -11.37 8.41
N ALA A 341 6.10 -12.32 9.29
CA ALA A 341 6.50 -12.26 10.69
C ALA A 341 8.04 -12.32 10.84
N VAL A 342 8.69 -13.24 10.13
CA VAL A 342 10.17 -13.36 10.11
C VAL A 342 10.80 -12.07 9.59
N ALA A 343 10.28 -11.52 8.49
CA ALA A 343 10.76 -10.25 7.94
C ALA A 343 10.64 -9.11 8.96
N ALA A 344 9.47 -8.96 9.61
CA ALA A 344 9.25 -7.92 10.61
C ALA A 344 10.20 -8.06 11.82
N TYR A 345 10.39 -9.28 12.35
CA TYR A 345 11.30 -9.52 13.46
C TYR A 345 12.77 -9.32 13.09
N ARG A 346 13.16 -9.67 11.86
CA ARG A 346 14.50 -9.44 11.33
C ARG A 346 14.79 -7.95 11.22
N GLU A 347 13.87 -7.18 10.65
CA GLU A 347 14.00 -5.73 10.55
C GLU A 347 13.98 -5.04 11.92
N ALA A 348 13.27 -5.60 12.90
CA ALA A 348 13.31 -5.16 14.30
C ALA A 348 14.60 -5.55 15.04
N ARG A 349 15.48 -6.36 14.42
CA ARG A 349 16.73 -6.89 15.02
C ARG A 349 16.50 -7.72 16.30
N ILE A 350 15.34 -8.35 16.42
CA ILE A 350 15.01 -9.24 17.56
C ILE A 350 14.89 -10.72 17.18
N LEU A 351 15.12 -11.06 15.91
CA LEU A 351 15.03 -12.43 15.42
C LEU A 351 16.21 -13.27 15.94
N SER A 352 15.98 -14.05 16.99
CA SER A 352 16.93 -15.04 17.48
C SER A 352 16.88 -16.32 16.63
N PRO A 353 17.96 -17.11 16.54
CA PRO A 353 17.95 -18.38 15.80
C PRO A 353 16.83 -19.32 16.27
N ALA A 354 16.58 -19.40 17.58
CA ALA A 354 15.51 -20.21 18.14
C ALA A 354 14.11 -19.73 17.73
N LEU A 355 13.89 -18.40 17.67
CA LEU A 355 12.62 -17.84 17.19
C LEU A 355 12.45 -18.09 15.69
N ASP A 356 13.53 -17.94 14.90
CA ASP A 356 13.54 -18.18 13.46
C ASP A 356 13.20 -19.63 13.13
N SER A 357 13.90 -20.60 13.75
CA SER A 357 13.60 -22.03 13.58
C SER A 357 12.16 -22.38 13.99
N ARG A 358 11.64 -21.78 15.07
CA ARG A 358 10.25 -22.00 15.50
C ARG A 358 9.23 -21.43 14.50
N LEU A 359 9.51 -20.29 13.89
CA LEU A 359 8.65 -19.68 12.87
C LEU A 359 8.71 -20.48 11.58
N ALA A 360 9.90 -20.92 11.16
CA ALA A 360 10.10 -21.80 10.01
C ALA A 360 9.35 -23.13 10.17
N GLU A 361 9.43 -23.79 11.34
CA GLU A 361 8.68 -25.01 11.63
C GLU A 361 7.16 -24.79 11.48
N ARG A 362 6.63 -23.67 12.02
CA ARG A 362 5.20 -23.35 11.90
C ARG A 362 4.78 -23.01 10.47
N ALA A 363 5.65 -22.33 9.72
CA ALA A 363 5.44 -22.02 8.31
C ALA A 363 5.36 -23.30 7.49
N ALA A 364 6.34 -24.19 7.67
CA ALA A 364 6.40 -25.49 7.01
C ALA A 364 5.20 -26.37 7.37
N ASP A 365 4.80 -26.42 8.65
CA ASP A 365 3.61 -27.15 9.11
C ASP A 365 2.33 -26.69 8.41
N GLU A 366 2.09 -25.38 8.38
CA GLU A 366 0.89 -24.82 7.77
C GLU A 366 0.89 -25.03 6.26
N ARG A 367 2.05 -24.86 5.62
CA ARG A 367 2.23 -25.13 4.19
C ARG A 367 1.94 -26.59 3.87
N PHE A 368 2.51 -27.52 4.63
CA PHE A 368 2.28 -28.96 4.49
C PHE A 368 0.78 -29.31 4.57
N ARG A 369 0.06 -28.78 5.58
CA ARG A 369 -1.40 -29.00 5.70
C ARG A 369 -2.18 -28.52 4.48
N ARG A 370 -1.81 -27.37 3.91
CA ARG A 370 -2.46 -26.85 2.69
C ARG A 370 -2.15 -27.72 1.47
N ILE A 371 -0.92 -28.22 1.36
CA ILE A 371 -0.53 -29.11 0.26
C ILE A 371 -1.36 -30.39 0.29
N LEU A 372 -1.57 -30.99 1.47
CA LEU A 372 -2.40 -32.20 1.62
C LEU A 372 -3.88 -31.99 1.23
N GLN A 373 -4.37 -30.75 1.15
CA GLN A 373 -5.74 -30.45 0.70
C GLN A 373 -5.87 -30.39 -0.84
N VAL A 374 -4.74 -30.29 -1.56
CA VAL A 374 -4.72 -30.29 -3.03
C VAL A 374 -5.09 -31.69 -3.52
N GLN A 375 -6.13 -31.84 -4.34
CA GLN A 375 -6.60 -33.18 -4.77
C GLN A 375 -5.72 -33.84 -5.84
N ASP A 376 -4.97 -33.05 -6.59
CA ASP A 376 -4.11 -33.53 -7.66
C ASP A 376 -2.76 -34.02 -7.11
N ALA A 377 -2.55 -35.34 -7.12
CA ALA A 377 -1.33 -35.99 -6.62
C ALA A 377 -0.06 -35.46 -7.27
N ASN A 378 -0.12 -35.15 -8.57
CA ASN A 378 1.00 -34.64 -9.35
C ASN A 378 1.42 -33.25 -8.86
N ARG A 379 0.40 -32.40 -8.63
CA ARG A 379 0.61 -31.08 -8.04
C ARG A 379 1.06 -31.16 -6.58
N GLN A 380 0.55 -32.12 -5.81
CA GLN A 380 1.01 -32.36 -4.44
C GLN A 380 2.50 -32.67 -4.39
N VAL A 381 3.01 -33.57 -5.25
CA VAL A 381 4.44 -33.90 -5.31
C VAL A 381 5.29 -32.65 -5.53
N LEU A 382 4.94 -31.82 -6.50
CA LEU A 382 5.69 -30.60 -6.79
C LEU A 382 5.73 -29.63 -5.60
N LEU A 383 4.60 -29.44 -4.93
CA LEU A 383 4.52 -28.54 -3.77
C LEU A 383 5.25 -29.11 -2.53
N LEU A 384 5.19 -30.42 -2.32
CA LEU A 384 5.91 -31.08 -1.22
C LEU A 384 7.41 -30.97 -1.40
N GLU A 385 7.91 -31.06 -2.63
CA GLU A 385 9.34 -30.89 -2.90
C GLU A 385 9.80 -29.44 -2.68
N GLY A 386 9.00 -28.45 -3.12
CA GLY A 386 9.27 -27.04 -2.81
C GLY A 386 9.30 -26.77 -1.30
N LEU A 387 8.43 -27.45 -0.54
CA LEU A 387 8.47 -27.41 0.92
C LEU A 387 9.75 -28.02 1.49
N VAL A 388 10.17 -29.19 0.99
CA VAL A 388 11.39 -29.88 1.44
C VAL A 388 12.65 -29.08 1.12
N SER A 389 12.73 -28.42 -0.05
CA SER A 389 13.87 -27.58 -0.39
C SER A 389 13.92 -26.31 0.46
N THR A 390 12.78 -25.65 0.66
CA THR A 390 12.71 -24.39 1.41
C THR A 390 12.89 -24.58 2.92
N TYR A 391 12.38 -25.68 3.49
CA TYR A 391 12.33 -25.92 4.93
C TYR A 391 13.01 -27.25 5.33
N ALA A 392 14.16 -27.55 4.72
CA ALA A 392 14.84 -28.86 4.82
C ALA A 392 15.03 -29.39 6.25
N GLU A 393 15.24 -28.50 7.23
CA GLU A 393 15.52 -28.81 8.63
C GLU A 393 14.26 -28.97 9.52
N THR A 394 13.06 -28.82 8.95
CA THR A 394 11.80 -28.85 9.73
C THR A 394 11.22 -30.26 9.85
N GLY A 395 10.45 -30.51 10.91
CA GLY A 395 9.70 -31.75 11.07
C GLY A 395 8.63 -31.94 10.00
N ALA A 396 8.07 -30.84 9.49
CA ALA A 396 7.17 -30.86 8.33
C ALA A 396 7.85 -31.34 7.05
N ALA A 397 9.10 -30.94 6.80
CA ALA A 397 9.86 -31.42 5.64
C ALA A 397 10.15 -32.92 5.74
N ALA A 398 10.45 -33.46 6.93
CA ALA A 398 10.59 -34.90 7.12
C ALA A 398 9.30 -35.65 6.73
N ARG A 399 8.13 -35.20 7.24
CA ARG A 399 6.84 -35.80 6.86
C ARG A 399 6.50 -35.62 5.38
N ALA A 400 6.94 -34.51 4.78
CA ALA A 400 6.79 -34.28 3.35
C ALA A 400 7.63 -35.24 2.52
N ARG A 401 8.87 -35.57 2.92
CA ARG A 401 9.69 -36.60 2.28
C ARG A 401 9.01 -37.98 2.36
N ASP A 402 8.51 -38.38 3.52
CA ASP A 402 7.78 -39.65 3.67
C ASP A 402 6.53 -39.71 2.78
N HIS A 403 5.79 -38.59 2.69
CA HIS A 403 4.61 -38.52 1.83
C HIS A 403 4.98 -38.51 0.34
N LEU A 404 6.09 -37.86 -0.03
CA LEU A 404 6.65 -37.89 -1.38
C LEU A 404 7.06 -39.29 -1.80
N GLU A 405 7.70 -40.07 -0.93
CA GLU A 405 8.07 -41.45 -1.25
C GLU A 405 6.84 -42.32 -1.55
N ARG A 406 5.77 -42.16 -0.76
CA ARG A 406 4.49 -42.83 -1.00
C ARG A 406 3.88 -42.39 -2.32
N LEU A 407 3.76 -41.08 -2.53
CA LEU A 407 3.23 -40.54 -3.78
C LEU A 407 4.07 -40.96 -4.96
N ARG A 408 5.40 -40.96 -4.92
CA ARG A 408 6.24 -41.43 -6.05
C ARG A 408 6.10 -42.92 -6.33
N THR A 409 5.80 -43.71 -5.30
CA THR A 409 5.51 -45.14 -5.45
C THR A 409 4.15 -45.36 -6.13
N GLU A 410 3.18 -44.49 -5.86
CA GLU A 410 1.80 -44.56 -6.39
C GLU A 410 1.64 -43.84 -7.75
N SER A 411 2.08 -42.58 -7.82
CA SER A 411 2.19 -41.72 -9.00
C SER A 411 3.54 -41.93 -9.66
N LYS A 412 3.54 -42.77 -10.70
CA LYS A 412 4.75 -43.03 -11.47
C LYS A 412 5.04 -41.82 -12.37
N VAL A 413 5.97 -40.96 -11.94
CA VAL A 413 6.59 -39.97 -12.85
C VAL A 413 7.22 -40.73 -14.02
N ASP A 414 7.00 -40.27 -15.24
CA ASP A 414 7.58 -40.89 -16.43
C ASP A 414 8.95 -40.30 -16.76
N PHE A 415 9.01 -38.98 -16.92
CA PHE A 415 10.24 -38.21 -17.17
C PHE A 415 10.00 -36.72 -16.85
N GLU A 416 11.09 -35.96 -16.81
CA GLU A 416 11.09 -34.52 -16.50
C GLU A 416 11.89 -33.76 -17.55
N ILE A 417 11.54 -32.50 -17.78
CA ILE A 417 12.31 -31.55 -18.58
C ILE A 417 12.63 -30.36 -17.65
N PRO A 418 13.85 -30.30 -17.07
CA PRO A 418 14.29 -29.23 -16.17
C PRO A 418 14.09 -27.84 -16.76
N TYR A 419 13.93 -26.84 -15.87
CA TYR A 419 13.79 -25.44 -16.27
C TYR A 419 14.96 -24.97 -17.13
N ASP A 420 16.19 -25.31 -16.74
CA ASP A 420 17.39 -24.87 -17.44
C ASP A 420 17.42 -25.36 -18.89
N TRP A 421 16.85 -26.54 -19.17
CA TRP A 421 16.73 -27.05 -20.54
C TRP A 421 15.69 -26.27 -21.33
N LEU A 422 14.56 -25.92 -20.69
CA LEU A 422 13.51 -25.10 -21.29
C LEU A 422 14.00 -23.68 -21.58
N ALA A 423 14.78 -23.10 -20.68
CA ALA A 423 15.33 -21.75 -20.79
C ALA A 423 16.50 -21.67 -21.79
N ALA A 424 17.28 -22.75 -21.95
CA ALA A 424 18.40 -22.80 -22.90
C ALA A 424 17.94 -22.72 -24.37
N ASP A 425 16.86 -23.41 -24.75
CA ASP A 425 16.28 -23.34 -26.09
C ASP A 425 14.74 -23.43 -26.08
N PRO A 426 14.03 -22.36 -25.68
CA PRO A 426 12.58 -22.36 -25.58
C PRO A 426 11.91 -22.59 -26.95
N VAL A 427 12.55 -22.18 -28.05
CA VAL A 427 12.02 -22.34 -29.41
C VAL A 427 11.98 -23.81 -29.80
N HIS A 428 13.00 -24.59 -29.45
CA HIS A 428 13.04 -26.02 -29.70
C HIS A 428 11.87 -26.74 -29.01
N TRP A 429 11.66 -26.50 -27.72
CA TRP A 429 10.59 -27.14 -26.96
C TRP A 429 9.19 -26.75 -27.46
N ILE A 430 9.00 -25.47 -27.83
CA ILE A 430 7.75 -25.01 -28.46
C ILE A 430 7.48 -25.76 -29.77
N ARG A 431 8.51 -25.99 -30.60
CA ARG A 431 8.38 -26.75 -31.86
C ARG A 431 8.04 -28.22 -31.63
N LEU A 432 8.56 -28.82 -30.55
CA LEU A 432 8.19 -30.18 -30.12
C LEU A 432 6.78 -30.27 -29.52
N GLY A 433 6.09 -29.13 -29.38
CA GLY A 433 4.69 -29.04 -29.01
C GLY A 433 4.45 -28.75 -27.53
N VAL A 434 5.48 -28.37 -26.78
CA VAL A 434 5.36 -27.82 -25.42
C VAL A 434 4.72 -26.44 -25.53
N ARG A 435 3.44 -26.33 -25.17
CA ARG A 435 2.73 -25.05 -25.11
C ARG A 435 2.76 -24.50 -23.69
N VAL A 436 3.92 -24.02 -23.30
CA VAL A 436 4.10 -23.28 -22.04
C VAL A 436 4.07 -21.78 -22.38
N PRO A 437 3.35 -20.95 -21.60
CA PRO A 437 3.41 -19.49 -21.77
C PRO A 437 4.86 -19.02 -21.72
N TYR A 438 5.29 -18.16 -22.65
CA TYR A 438 6.68 -17.69 -22.70
C TYR A 438 7.08 -16.98 -21.40
N GLU A 439 6.10 -16.34 -20.76
CA GLU A 439 6.24 -15.63 -19.49
C GLU A 439 6.76 -16.52 -18.37
N VAL A 440 6.45 -17.82 -18.34
CA VAL A 440 6.94 -18.67 -17.24
C VAL A 440 8.35 -19.22 -17.49
N VAL A 441 9.01 -18.86 -18.60
CA VAL A 441 10.34 -19.36 -19.01
C VAL A 441 11.31 -18.24 -19.42
N ASP A 442 10.95 -16.98 -19.16
CA ASP A 442 11.69 -15.81 -19.65
C ASP A 442 12.78 -15.30 -18.69
N GLY A 443 13.01 -15.98 -17.56
CA GLY A 443 13.99 -15.55 -16.56
C GLY A 443 13.46 -14.54 -15.53
N LEU A 444 12.20 -14.08 -15.63
CA LEU A 444 11.67 -13.00 -14.79
C LEU A 444 10.81 -13.52 -13.64
N ARG A 445 11.41 -13.78 -12.47
CA ARG A 445 10.71 -14.21 -11.24
C ARG A 445 9.42 -13.43 -10.87
N SER A 446 9.29 -12.16 -11.28
CA SER A 446 8.14 -11.31 -10.98
C SER A 446 6.84 -11.69 -11.69
N ASN A 447 6.89 -12.50 -12.76
CA ASN A 447 5.72 -12.89 -13.53
C ASN A 447 5.18 -14.30 -13.19
N GLY A 448 5.73 -14.96 -12.16
CA GLY A 448 5.43 -16.36 -11.86
C GLY A 448 6.23 -17.32 -12.73
N GLU A 449 7.53 -17.07 -12.87
CA GLU A 449 8.49 -17.96 -13.51
C GLU A 449 8.36 -19.41 -13.03
N MET A 450 8.60 -20.38 -13.91
CA MET A 450 8.61 -21.81 -13.56
C MET A 450 9.74 -22.12 -12.57
N ASN A 451 9.52 -23.08 -11.66
CA ASN A 451 10.56 -23.52 -10.75
C ASN A 451 11.61 -24.40 -11.48
N GLU A 452 12.72 -24.68 -10.80
CA GLU A 452 13.90 -25.37 -11.36
C GLU A 452 13.60 -26.76 -11.95
N ARG A 453 12.53 -27.44 -11.50
CA ARG A 453 12.14 -28.75 -12.06
C ARG A 453 11.58 -28.69 -13.47
N GLY A 454 11.12 -27.53 -13.90
CA GLY A 454 10.54 -27.39 -15.23
C GLY A 454 9.21 -28.15 -15.39
N LEU A 455 9.12 -28.95 -16.45
CA LEU A 455 7.94 -29.74 -16.78
C LEU A 455 8.07 -31.19 -16.28
N VAL A 456 7.07 -31.64 -15.52
CA VAL A 456 6.99 -33.03 -15.04
C VAL A 456 5.90 -33.79 -15.77
N PHE A 457 6.25 -34.94 -16.34
CA PHE A 457 5.36 -35.81 -17.10
C PHE A 457 4.99 -37.04 -16.28
N TRP A 458 3.68 -37.32 -16.19
CA TRP A 458 3.15 -38.37 -15.32
C TRP A 458 2.69 -39.58 -16.13
N LEU A 459 2.82 -40.80 -15.62
CA LEU A 459 2.31 -42.00 -16.30
C LEU A 459 0.78 -42.03 -16.36
N ASP A 460 0.09 -41.48 -15.36
CA ASP A 460 -1.38 -41.40 -15.32
C ASP A 460 -1.83 -40.03 -14.74
N PRO A 461 -2.63 -39.22 -15.46
CA PRO A 461 -3.11 -39.43 -16.82
C PRO A 461 -2.00 -39.21 -17.86
N PRO A 462 -1.93 -40.04 -18.91
CA PRO A 462 -0.79 -40.01 -19.79
C PRO A 462 -0.73 -38.80 -20.74
N SER A 463 -1.76 -37.96 -20.71
CA SER A 463 -1.99 -36.87 -21.64
C SER A 463 -1.66 -35.49 -21.06
N SER A 464 -1.01 -35.39 -19.90
CA SER A 464 -0.66 -34.09 -19.31
C SER A 464 0.75 -34.06 -18.73
N ALA A 465 1.43 -32.94 -18.96
CA ALA A 465 2.56 -32.52 -18.14
C ALA A 465 2.14 -31.37 -17.21
N THR A 466 2.75 -31.26 -16.05
CA THR A 466 2.50 -30.19 -15.08
C THR A 466 3.76 -29.38 -14.84
N TYR A 467 3.62 -28.09 -14.61
CA TYR A 467 4.68 -27.24 -14.07
C TYR A 467 4.16 -26.44 -12.89
N VAL A 468 5.08 -26.04 -12.00
CA VAL A 468 4.78 -25.16 -10.86
C VAL A 468 5.68 -23.94 -10.94
N CYS A 469 5.09 -22.78 -10.72
CA CYS A 469 5.79 -21.51 -10.71
C CYS A 469 6.52 -21.29 -9.36
N VAL A 470 7.50 -20.39 -9.33
CA VAL A 470 8.29 -20.01 -8.15
C VAL A 470 7.42 -19.47 -7.02
N ASP A 471 6.27 -18.87 -7.35
CA ASP A 471 5.29 -18.44 -6.35
C ASP A 471 4.56 -19.61 -5.66
N GLU A 472 4.73 -20.83 -6.18
CA GLU A 472 4.10 -22.10 -5.81
C GLU A 472 2.56 -22.10 -5.74
N ARG A 473 1.94 -20.99 -6.15
CA ARG A 473 0.49 -20.80 -6.16
C ARG A 473 -0.06 -21.10 -7.54
N THR A 474 0.72 -20.80 -8.58
CA THR A 474 0.36 -21.06 -9.96
C THR A 474 0.99 -22.37 -10.42
N ALA A 475 0.12 -23.26 -10.91
CA ALA A 475 0.50 -24.51 -11.55
C ALA A 475 -0.26 -24.59 -12.86
N GLY A 476 0.41 -24.96 -13.94
CA GLY A 476 -0.18 -25.11 -15.25
C GLY A 476 -0.15 -26.55 -15.73
N TYR A 477 -1.03 -26.85 -16.69
CA TYR A 477 -1.11 -28.15 -17.35
C TYR A 477 -0.85 -27.98 -18.84
N VAL A 478 0.01 -28.82 -19.39
CA VAL A 478 0.25 -28.93 -20.82
C VAL A 478 -0.44 -30.21 -21.30
N ASN A 479 -1.54 -30.05 -22.03
CA ASN A 479 -2.23 -31.18 -22.65
C ASN A 479 -1.45 -31.71 -23.86
N LEU A 480 -1.19 -33.01 -23.87
CA LEU A 480 -0.37 -33.69 -24.85
C LEU A 480 -1.10 -34.89 -25.44
N THR A 481 -0.89 -35.10 -26.74
CA THR A 481 -1.27 -36.36 -27.39
C THR A 481 -0.22 -37.44 -27.08
N PRO A 482 -0.57 -38.74 -27.05
CA PRO A 482 0.39 -39.82 -26.80
C PRO A 482 1.62 -39.77 -27.72
N ARG A 483 1.41 -39.42 -29.00
CA ARG A 483 2.49 -39.24 -29.98
C ARG A 483 3.44 -38.09 -29.60
N ARG A 484 2.91 -36.94 -29.19
CA ARG A 484 3.75 -35.80 -28.77
C ARG A 484 4.52 -36.12 -27.50
N ARG A 485 3.90 -36.82 -26.55
CA ARG A 485 4.59 -37.27 -25.35
C ARG A 485 5.78 -38.16 -25.68
N ALA A 486 5.61 -39.14 -26.57
CA ALA A 486 6.71 -40.02 -26.97
C ALA A 486 7.88 -39.24 -27.63
N ILE A 487 7.57 -38.23 -28.44
CA ILE A 487 8.57 -37.33 -29.03
C ILE A 487 9.31 -36.53 -27.95
N LEU A 488 8.56 -35.94 -27.00
CA LEU A 488 9.15 -35.16 -25.91
C LEU A 488 10.01 -36.01 -24.99
N ARG A 489 9.61 -37.26 -24.73
CA ARG A 489 10.41 -38.22 -23.98
C ARG A 489 11.75 -38.50 -24.67
N ALA A 490 11.70 -38.86 -25.95
CA ALA A 490 12.92 -39.13 -26.71
C ALA A 490 13.84 -37.90 -26.77
N ALA A 491 13.28 -36.70 -26.93
CA ALA A 491 14.06 -35.46 -26.90
C ALA A 491 14.69 -35.20 -25.52
N ALA A 492 13.95 -35.42 -24.44
CA ALA A 492 14.46 -35.29 -23.08
C ALA A 492 15.57 -36.29 -22.77
N GLU A 493 15.41 -37.56 -23.20
CA GLU A 493 16.45 -38.60 -23.07
C GLU A 493 17.72 -38.23 -23.86
N MET A 494 17.59 -37.77 -25.11
CA MET A 494 18.73 -37.29 -25.90
C MET A 494 19.45 -36.10 -25.26
N TRP A 495 18.70 -35.13 -24.73
CA TRP A 495 19.28 -33.96 -24.07
C TRP A 495 19.99 -34.34 -22.77
N ALA A 496 19.44 -35.29 -22.01
CA ALA A 496 20.08 -35.84 -20.82
C ALA A 496 21.44 -36.47 -21.17
N ASP A 497 21.49 -37.28 -22.22
CA ASP A 497 22.72 -37.92 -22.69
C ASP A 497 23.76 -36.87 -23.12
N GLU A 498 23.34 -35.81 -23.81
CA GLU A 498 24.22 -34.70 -24.21
C GLU A 498 24.78 -33.94 -23.00
N GLN A 499 23.96 -33.64 -21.99
CA GLN A 499 24.42 -32.97 -20.77
C GLN A 499 25.38 -33.84 -19.97
N ILE A 500 25.10 -35.14 -19.82
CA ILE A 500 26.03 -36.08 -19.17
C ILE A 500 27.37 -36.11 -19.92
N ALA A 501 27.36 -36.08 -21.26
CA ALA A 501 28.58 -36.04 -22.06
C ALA A 501 29.34 -34.72 -21.91
N LEU A 502 28.64 -33.58 -21.84
CA LEU A 502 29.22 -32.26 -21.58
C LEU A 502 29.83 -32.19 -20.19
N GLU A 503 29.11 -32.58 -19.14
CA GLU A 503 29.61 -32.60 -17.75
C GLU A 503 30.81 -33.54 -17.61
N ALA A 504 30.77 -34.73 -18.23
CA ALA A 504 31.91 -35.64 -18.24
C ALA A 504 33.12 -35.04 -18.99
N GLY A 505 32.86 -34.32 -20.09
CA GLY A 505 33.88 -33.59 -20.85
C GLY A 505 34.48 -32.43 -20.05
N GLU A 506 33.66 -31.63 -19.40
CA GLU A 506 34.07 -30.51 -18.54
C GLU A 506 34.84 -31.01 -17.32
N ALA A 507 34.39 -32.08 -16.66
CA ALA A 507 35.13 -32.71 -15.56
C ALA A 507 36.49 -33.25 -16.02
N ALA A 508 36.54 -33.87 -17.21
CA ALA A 508 37.79 -34.32 -17.83
C ALA A 508 38.73 -33.15 -18.20
N LEU A 509 38.18 -32.00 -18.58
CA LEU A 509 38.92 -30.78 -18.88
C LEU A 509 39.36 -30.01 -17.63
N ALA A 510 38.54 -29.97 -16.57
CA ALA A 510 38.83 -29.30 -15.31
C ALA A 510 40.03 -29.94 -14.57
N GLY A 511 40.26 -31.24 -14.79
CA GLY A 511 41.45 -31.95 -14.32
C GLY A 511 42.70 -31.74 -15.19
N ARG A 512 42.55 -31.25 -16.43
CA ARG A 512 43.67 -30.98 -17.34
C ARG A 512 44.23 -29.59 -17.04
N LYS A 513 45.45 -29.55 -16.50
CA LYS A 513 46.24 -28.32 -16.43
C LYS A 513 46.48 -27.83 -17.86
N LEU A 514 45.76 -26.78 -18.26
CA LEU A 514 46.03 -26.09 -19.51
C LEU A 514 47.49 -25.58 -19.47
N PRO A 515 48.36 -26.01 -20.39
CA PRO A 515 49.77 -25.64 -20.38
C PRO A 515 49.89 -24.23 -20.94
N PHE A 516 49.66 -23.25 -20.07
CA PHE A 516 50.02 -21.87 -20.34
C PHE A 516 51.49 -21.68 -19.98
N GLU A 517 52.29 -21.25 -20.94
CA GLU A 517 53.63 -20.75 -20.67
C GLU A 517 53.53 -19.25 -20.47
N ILE A 518 53.81 -18.80 -19.25
CA ILE A 518 53.86 -17.39 -18.94
C ILE A 518 55.22 -16.87 -19.41
N ARG A 519 55.23 -16.15 -20.53
CA ARG A 519 56.44 -15.51 -21.04
C ARG A 519 56.42 -14.04 -20.64
N GLY A 520 57.50 -13.58 -20.04
CA GLY A 520 57.63 -12.18 -19.66
C GLY A 520 59.06 -11.69 -19.78
N SER A 521 59.20 -10.39 -19.96
CA SER A 521 60.49 -9.70 -19.95
C SER A 521 60.42 -8.50 -19.02
N LEU A 522 61.47 -8.25 -18.26
CA LEU A 522 61.58 -7.08 -17.40
C LEU A 522 62.23 -5.94 -18.20
N GLY A 523 61.43 -4.93 -18.55
CA GLY A 523 61.90 -3.72 -19.25
C GLY A 523 61.98 -2.51 -18.32
N ALA A 524 62.54 -1.41 -18.83
CA ALA A 524 62.62 -0.14 -18.09
C ALA A 524 61.24 0.45 -17.70
N GLU A 525 60.16 -0.01 -18.34
CA GLU A 525 58.77 0.39 -18.04
C GLU A 525 58.04 -0.59 -17.10
N GLY A 526 58.73 -1.63 -16.60
CA GLY A 526 58.17 -2.61 -15.68
C GLY A 526 58.12 -4.04 -16.25
N LEU A 527 57.46 -4.92 -15.50
CA LEU A 527 57.29 -6.34 -15.85
C LEU A 527 56.13 -6.48 -16.85
N ILE A 528 56.44 -6.90 -18.07
CA ILE A 528 55.43 -7.23 -19.08
C ILE A 528 55.34 -8.76 -19.18
N VAL A 529 54.14 -9.29 -18.99
CA VAL A 529 53.86 -10.72 -18.98
C VAL A 529 52.73 -11.04 -19.95
N PHE A 530 52.94 -12.01 -20.84
CA PHE A 530 51.94 -12.50 -21.78
C PHE A 530 51.79 -14.02 -21.62
N PRO A 531 50.58 -14.52 -21.29
CA PRO A 531 50.32 -15.95 -21.30
C PRO A 531 50.30 -16.44 -22.75
N THR A 532 51.13 -17.44 -23.06
CA THR A 532 51.15 -18.10 -24.38
C THR A 532 50.65 -19.53 -24.20
N LEU A 533 49.62 -19.93 -24.95
CA LEU A 533 49.15 -21.32 -24.99
C LEU A 533 50.23 -22.22 -25.61
N GLN A 534 50.74 -23.20 -24.87
CA GLN A 534 51.65 -24.18 -25.46
C GLN A 534 50.88 -25.09 -26.42
N HIS A 535 51.49 -25.37 -27.56
CA HIS A 535 50.94 -26.28 -28.55
C HIS A 535 50.98 -27.70 -27.98
N ILE A 536 49.85 -28.20 -27.47
CA ILE A 536 49.75 -29.58 -27.01
C ILE A 536 49.80 -30.46 -28.26
N PRO A 537 50.76 -31.40 -28.38
CA PRO A 537 50.70 -32.38 -29.44
C PRO A 537 49.47 -33.26 -29.18
N LEU A 538 48.44 -33.12 -30.03
CA LEU A 538 47.26 -33.99 -30.01
C LEU A 538 47.72 -35.45 -30.09
N SER A 539 47.18 -36.29 -29.20
CA SER A 539 47.46 -37.73 -29.23
C SER A 539 46.99 -38.34 -30.57
N GLY A 540 47.47 -39.54 -30.89
CA GLY A 540 47.07 -40.23 -32.12
C GLY A 540 45.55 -40.48 -32.22
N GLU A 541 44.87 -40.63 -31.08
CA GLU A 541 43.41 -40.72 -30.99
C GLU A 541 42.74 -39.36 -31.16
N ASP A 542 43.23 -38.32 -30.47
CA ASP A 542 42.63 -36.97 -30.57
C ASP A 542 42.71 -36.43 -32.00
N LYS A 543 43.81 -36.69 -32.73
CA LYS A 543 43.93 -36.31 -34.15
C LYS A 543 42.89 -36.95 -35.07
N ARG A 544 42.30 -38.08 -34.67
CA ARG A 544 41.22 -38.73 -35.43
C ARG A 544 39.85 -38.15 -35.10
N LEU A 545 39.66 -37.63 -33.89
CA LEU A 545 38.40 -36.99 -33.48
C LEU A 545 38.25 -35.57 -34.04
N PHE A 546 39.37 -34.89 -34.32
CA PHE A 546 39.40 -33.51 -34.86
C PHE A 546 39.65 -33.44 -36.39
N ARG A 547 39.63 -34.57 -37.10
CA ARG A 547 39.61 -34.64 -38.57
C ARG A 547 38.22 -35.07 -39.03
#